data_AF-A0A661FJ49-F1
#
_entry.id   AF-A0A661FJ49-F1
#
_cell.length_a   1.000
_cell.length_b   1.000
_cell.length_c   1.000
_cell.angle_alpha   90.00
_cell.angle_beta   90.00
_cell.angle_gamma   90.00
#
_symmetry.space_group_name_H-M   'P 1'
#
loop_
_entity.id
_entity.type
_entity.pdbx_description
1 polymer ?
#
loop_
_entity_poly.entity_id
_entity_poly.type
_entity_poly.pdbx_seq_one_letter_code
_entity_poly.pdbx_strand_id
1 'polypeptide(L)' 'WHTGEPADKAGAYAIQGLASIFVESISGSYSAIMGLPLFETAQLLSNEGINIFNE' A
#
# COMPACT_ATOMS: atom_id res chain seq x y z
N TRP A 1 -2.79 11.41 20.45
CA TRP A 1 -2.96 10.22 19.59
C TRP A 1 -3.64 9.14 20.43
N HIS A 2 -4.98 9.14 20.52
CA HIS A 2 -5.72 8.26 21.44
C HIS A 2 -5.69 6.77 21.04
N THR A 3 -5.61 6.49 19.74
CA THR A 3 -5.64 5.13 19.19
C THR A 3 -4.24 4.53 18.98
N GLY A 4 -3.18 5.34 19.10
CA GLY A 4 -1.80 4.93 18.79
C GLY A 4 -1.52 4.74 17.29
N GLU A 5 -2.52 4.38 16.46
CA GLU A 5 -2.42 4.15 15.01
C GLU A 5 -1.51 5.12 14.27
N PRO A 6 -1.58 6.45 14.49
CA PRO A 6 -0.90 7.33 13.57
C PRO A 6 0.60 7.51 13.96
N ALA A 7 1.02 7.11 15.17
CA ALA A 7 2.33 7.46 15.75
C ALA A 7 3.55 6.93 14.97
N ASP A 8 3.35 5.86 14.20
CA ASP A 8 4.37 5.20 13.38
C ASP A 8 4.02 5.27 11.87
N LYS A 9 3.16 6.20 11.46
CA LYS A 9 2.68 6.33 10.08
C LYS A 9 3.07 7.67 9.47
N ALA A 10 3.67 7.63 8.28
CA ALA A 10 3.94 8.83 7.51
C ALA A 10 2.61 9.57 7.21
N GLY A 11 2.56 10.86 7.50
CA GLY A 11 1.33 11.66 7.34
C GLY A 11 0.25 11.39 8.39
N ALA A 12 0.56 10.67 9.48
CA ALA A 12 -0.34 10.48 10.62
C ALA A 12 -1.66 9.75 10.30
N TYR A 13 -1.67 8.86 9.31
CA TYR A 13 -2.82 8.00 9.02
C TYR A 13 -2.39 6.67 8.39
N ALA A 14 -3.23 5.65 8.54
CA ALA A 14 -3.08 4.37 7.87
C ALA A 14 -4.35 4.07 7.07
N ILE A 15 -4.24 3.88 5.76
CA ILE A 15 -5.40 3.65 4.89
C ILE A 15 -6.08 2.30 5.14
N GLN A 16 -5.36 1.34 5.71
CA GLN A 16 -5.84 0.05 6.20
C GLN A 16 -6.41 0.11 7.63
N GLY A 17 -6.31 1.27 8.28
CA GLY A 17 -6.65 1.48 9.68
C GLY A 17 -7.95 2.23 9.91
N LEU A 18 -8.13 2.73 11.12
CA LEU A 18 -9.26 3.56 11.56
C LEU A 18 -9.41 4.82 10.72
N ALA A 19 -8.31 5.42 10.30
CA ALA A 19 -8.35 6.63 9.48
C ALA A 19 -8.97 6.44 8.08
N SER A 20 -9.17 5.20 7.64
CA SER A 20 -9.85 4.87 6.38
C SER A 20 -11.23 5.52 6.24
N ILE A 21 -11.93 5.74 7.36
CA ILE A 21 -13.25 6.40 7.37
C ILE A 21 -13.21 7.85 6.87
N PHE A 22 -12.02 8.47 6.84
CA PHE A 22 -11.81 9.83 6.37
C PHE A 22 -11.29 9.90 4.93
N VAL A 23 -10.96 8.77 4.30
CA VAL A 23 -10.45 8.72 2.93
C VAL A 23 -11.62 8.59 1.96
N GLU A 24 -12.03 9.72 1.37
CA GLU A 24 -13.16 9.76 0.43
C GLU A 24 -12.83 9.09 -0.92
N SER A 25 -11.61 9.27 -1.41
CA SER A 25 -11.16 8.68 -2.68
C SER A 25 -9.66 8.48 -2.73
N ILE A 26 -9.23 7.57 -3.60
CA ILE A 26 -7.84 7.33 -3.97
C ILE A 26 -7.74 7.48 -5.48
N SER A 27 -6.68 8.13 -5.95
CA SER A 27 -6.28 8.09 -7.36
C SER A 27 -4.88 7.47 -7.46
N GLY A 28 -4.78 6.32 -8.14
CA GLY A 28 -3.55 5.54 -8.24
C GLY A 28 -3.65 4.17 -7.56
N SER A 29 -2.53 3.69 -7.00
CA SER A 29 -2.40 2.31 -6.48
C SER A 29 -2.50 2.27 -4.95
N TYR A 30 -3.49 1.54 -4.43
CA TYR A 30 -3.62 1.25 -3.00
C TYR A 30 -2.38 0.53 -2.44
N SER A 31 -1.85 -0.45 -3.19
CA SER A 31 -0.64 -1.17 -2.78
C SER A 31 0.60 -0.27 -2.68
N ALA A 32 0.71 0.72 -3.56
CA ALA A 32 1.77 1.73 -3.48
C ALA A 32 1.64 2.58 -2.20
N ILE A 33 0.42 2.98 -1.81
CA ILE A 33 0.17 3.68 -0.53
C ILE A 33 0.58 2.81 0.65
N MET A 34 0.32 1.50 0.58
CA MET A 34 0.74 0.53 1.59
C MET A 34 2.27 0.30 1.62
N GLY A 35 3.02 0.82 0.66
CA GLY A 35 4.48 0.81 0.63
C GLY A 35 5.11 -0.04 -0.49
N LEU A 36 4.33 -0.78 -1.29
CA LEU A 36 4.86 -1.54 -2.42
C LEU A 36 3.86 -1.56 -3.60
N PRO A 37 4.16 -0.90 -4.74
CA PRO A 37 3.30 -0.90 -5.92
C PRO A 37 3.30 -2.28 -6.57
N LEU A 38 2.35 -3.15 -6.20
CA LEU A 38 2.39 -4.57 -6.58
C LEU A 38 2.30 -4.81 -8.08
N PHE A 39 1.54 -3.99 -8.82
CA PHE A 39 1.40 -4.14 -10.26
C PHE A 39 2.75 -3.87 -10.97
N GLU A 40 3.37 -2.73 -10.67
CA GLU A 40 4.66 -2.33 -11.23
C GLU A 40 5.77 -3.26 -10.74
N THR A 41 5.71 -3.70 -9.49
CA THR A 41 6.67 -4.67 -8.92
C THR A 41 6.58 -6.02 -9.65
N ALA A 42 5.36 -6.52 -9.88
CA ALA A 42 5.14 -7.74 -10.63
C ALA A 42 5.65 -7.64 -12.07
N GLN A 43 5.44 -6.50 -12.73
CA GLN A 43 5.98 -6.24 -14.07
C GLN A 43 7.52 -6.26 -14.07
N LEU A 44 8.16 -5.59 -13.10
CA LEU A 44 9.62 -5.59 -12.98
C LEU A 44 10.18 -7.00 -12.73
N LEU A 45 9.58 -7.75 -11.81
CA LEU A 45 10.00 -9.13 -11.53
C LEU A 45 9.87 -10.03 -12.77
N SER A 46 8.76 -9.92 -13.49
CA SER A 46 8.53 -10.67 -14.74
C SER A 46 9.57 -10.32 -15.82
N ASN A 47 9.91 -9.03 -15.96
CA ASN A 47 10.91 -8.58 -16.92
C ASN A 47 12.32 -9.13 -16.61
N GLU A 48 12.62 -9.38 -15.33
CA GLU A 48 13.86 -10.03 -14.88
C GLU A 48 13.77 -11.57 -14.87
N GLY A 49 12.68 -12.15 -15.41
CA GLY A 49 12.47 -13.59 -15.49
C GLY A 49 12.12 -14.26 -14.15
N ILE A 50 11.69 -13.49 -13.15
CA ILE A 50 11.28 -14.00 -11.84
C ILE A 50 9.78 -14.30 -11.88
N ASN A 51 9.42 -15.57 -11.73
CA ASN A 51 8.01 -15.98 -11.67
C ASN A 51 7.42 -15.67 -10.28
N ILE A 52 6.27 -14.99 -10.27
CA ILE A 52 5.54 -14.57 -9.07
C ILE A 52 4.34 -15.47 -8.75
N PHE A 53 3.97 -16.36 -9.67
CA PHE A 53 2.93 -17.36 -9.48
C PHE A 53 3.56 -18.74 -9.44
N ASN A 54 3.19 -19.55 -8.46
CA ASN A 54 3.55 -20.96 -8.48
C ASN A 54 2.54 -21.67 -9.38
N GLU A 55 3.03 -22.40 -10.39
CA GLU A 55 2.27 -23.47 -11.03
C GLU A 55 2.16 -24.68 -10.10
#